data_AF-A0A2E8G073-F1
#
_entry.id   AF-A0A2E8G073-F1
#
_cell.length_a   1.000
_cell.length_b   1.000
_cell.length_c   1.000
_cell.angle_alpha   90.00
_cell.angle_beta   90.00
_cell.angle_gamma   90.00
#
_symmetry.space_group_name_H-M   'P 1'
#
loop_
_entity.id
_entity.type
_entity.pdbx_description
1 polymer ?
#
loop_
_entity_poly.entity_id
_entity_poly.type
_entity_poly.pdbx_seq_one_letter_code
_entity_poly.pdbx_strand_id
1 'polypeptide(L)'
;MLIELAGPHVSNLGYTCTGTNVVFFTSATDQQSVDSDGNVVTVPAFNALCPDGAQGVEFLIGNALFEGNYLSLGSIEFPSQEAYTRYAVTVADLKNSPFREPASDAQSRNVAALIQGLDVDPATPDVVEIPTAAHEVYDNNPETYEQPLDTAVYADFRSDWDPFFVAVNAQLTSGSLAGMDPDPNVPLAKVERANGYTAAGNYSFRSCLIITCRDDNPSSSASEDIVTINLPGRLTNDTALGQPPLILPNGKVMGLGLAARGSTQADFKQELVAFTASTAVNEKLQFENASVVSIEPGGDTDLAVQGRFLNKIVYNNFLPENGVGKTDIELNYPSQASSLASNDEGNLTGTLVGDAVDLPLSGELEAAPQAEPDETVIDDLALAGPFTVRLMRACLSQDDPADCTEIANLDIEAAEDGSGNYRAEINAKSVTDEQPRADYYGSAVFCLDVISDISSPDYGVVMAGPADGTCPTSAANSWAVGFVTRTLTDSNSANISLLLAPDAAQPDVTANFGVTIEGRVDLDDACTPMYRTGDDNFDAGLRALWVDGYYPYIQQKEWIDALPAPGPDETNNVNDLTEDQQEMLVAISQGAVQFFAGAPGGGCDPLAP
;
A
#
# COMPACT_ATOMS: atom_id res chain seq x y z
N MET A 1 7.77 19.83 4.89
CA MET A 1 6.75 18.77 4.69
C MET A 1 5.90 19.04 3.44
N LEU A 2 5.70 18.05 2.57
CA LEU A 2 4.83 18.12 1.39
C LEU A 2 3.48 17.44 1.65
N ILE A 3 2.38 18.04 1.23
CA ILE A 3 1.03 17.50 1.41
C ILE A 3 0.29 17.55 0.08
N GLU A 4 -0.33 16.44 -0.30
CA GLU A 4 -1.20 16.34 -1.46
C GLU A 4 -2.65 16.15 -1.02
N LEU A 5 -3.59 16.90 -1.61
CA LEU A 5 -5.01 16.59 -1.51
C LEU A 5 -5.34 15.57 -2.61
N ALA A 6 -5.31 14.29 -2.26
CA ALA A 6 -5.55 13.17 -3.17
C ALA A 6 -7.02 13.13 -3.64
N GLY A 7 -7.22 12.65 -4.86
CA GLY A 7 -8.46 12.71 -5.60
C GLY A 7 -8.35 13.76 -6.71
N PRO A 8 -8.88 14.99 -6.51
CA PRO A 8 -8.71 16.03 -7.51
C PRO A 8 -7.27 16.59 -7.48
N HIS A 9 -6.54 16.56 -8.59
CA HIS A 9 -5.29 17.32 -8.72
C HIS A 9 -5.62 18.81 -8.87
N VAL A 10 -5.67 19.54 -7.75
CA VAL A 10 -6.14 20.93 -7.73
C VAL A 10 -5.01 21.93 -7.89
N SER A 11 -5.05 22.73 -8.94
CA SER A 11 -4.23 23.93 -9.11
C SER A 11 -4.91 25.14 -8.48
N ASN A 12 -4.10 26.04 -7.91
CA ASN A 12 -4.57 27.27 -7.28
C ASN A 12 -5.56 27.01 -6.12
N LEU A 13 -5.35 25.94 -5.36
CA LEU A 13 -6.06 25.69 -4.10
C LEU A 13 -5.33 26.42 -2.96
N GLY A 14 -6.05 27.24 -2.21
CA GLY A 14 -5.48 27.94 -1.07
C GLY A 14 -5.19 26.99 0.09
N TYR A 15 -4.09 27.22 0.81
CA TYR A 15 -3.80 26.49 2.05
C TYR A 15 -3.03 27.35 3.07
N THR A 16 -3.19 26.98 4.34
CA THR A 16 -2.37 27.49 5.45
C THR A 16 -1.86 26.33 6.30
N CYS A 17 -0.66 26.49 6.85
CA CYS A 17 -0.05 25.48 7.73
C CYS A 17 -0.13 25.93 9.18
N THR A 18 -0.32 25.00 10.10
CA THR A 18 -0.35 25.31 11.54
C THR A 18 0.92 26.07 11.96
N GLY A 19 0.75 27.20 12.65
CA GLY A 19 1.85 28.07 13.07
C GLY A 19 2.32 29.09 12.01
N THR A 20 1.67 29.12 10.84
CA THR A 20 1.90 30.15 9.81
C THR A 20 0.69 31.08 9.69
N ASN A 21 0.94 32.35 9.36
CA ASN A 21 -0.10 33.36 9.07
C ASN A 21 -0.11 33.73 7.58
N VAL A 22 0.47 32.91 6.72
CA VAL A 22 0.64 33.17 5.30
C VAL A 22 -0.18 32.14 4.54
N VAL A 23 -0.95 32.63 3.57
CA VAL A 23 -1.72 31.80 2.65
C VAL A 23 -0.85 31.52 1.43
N PHE A 24 -0.82 30.26 1.03
CA PHE A 24 -0.14 29.79 -0.16
C PHE A 24 -1.15 29.11 -1.08
N PHE A 25 -0.73 28.84 -2.32
CA PHE A 25 -1.56 28.18 -3.32
C PHE A 25 -0.80 27.02 -3.95
N THR A 26 -1.49 25.93 -4.23
CA THR A 26 -0.96 24.82 -5.03
C THR A 26 -0.73 25.25 -6.49
N SER A 27 0.14 24.56 -7.22
CA SER A 27 0.47 24.88 -8.62
C SER A 27 0.36 23.65 -9.51
N ALA A 28 -0.09 23.81 -10.76
CA ALA A 28 -0.06 22.75 -11.77
C ALA A 28 1.36 22.39 -12.28
N THR A 29 2.40 23.04 -11.76
CA THR A 29 3.79 22.82 -12.20
C THR A 29 4.72 22.77 -11.00
N ASP A 30 5.78 21.96 -11.11
CA ASP A 30 6.83 21.90 -10.10
C ASP A 30 7.39 23.29 -9.78
N GLN A 31 7.49 23.59 -8.49
CA GLN A 31 8.04 24.83 -7.98
C GLN A 31 9.35 24.56 -7.24
N GLN A 32 10.24 25.54 -7.26
CA GLN A 32 11.41 25.55 -6.37
C GLN A 32 11.14 26.47 -5.18
N SER A 33 11.29 25.92 -3.99
CA SER A 33 11.32 26.66 -2.74
C SER A 33 12.70 26.55 -2.10
N VAL A 34 12.91 27.28 -1.01
CA VAL A 34 14.16 27.25 -0.25
C VAL A 34 13.83 27.01 1.22
N ASP A 35 14.49 26.04 1.84
CA ASP A 35 14.34 25.77 3.27
C ASP A 35 15.04 26.84 4.14
N SER A 36 14.92 26.73 5.46
CA SER A 36 15.54 27.66 6.40
C SER A 36 17.07 27.68 6.37
N ASP A 37 17.70 26.62 5.85
CA ASP A 37 19.15 26.45 5.76
C ASP A 37 19.70 26.85 4.38
N GLY A 38 18.82 27.26 3.45
CA GLY A 38 19.19 27.71 2.11
C GLY A 38 19.24 26.59 1.06
N ASN A 39 18.79 25.37 1.38
CA ASN A 39 18.72 24.29 0.41
C ASN A 39 17.47 24.43 -0.46
N VAL A 40 17.61 24.09 -1.74
CA VAL A 40 16.49 24.10 -2.68
C VAL A 40 15.61 22.88 -2.43
N VAL A 41 14.31 23.11 -2.26
CA VAL A 41 13.28 22.08 -2.14
C VAL A 41 12.41 22.14 -3.38
N THR A 42 12.35 21.04 -4.15
CA THR A 42 11.37 20.90 -5.23
C THR A 42 10.02 20.55 -4.62
N VAL A 43 9.03 21.40 -4.86
CA VAL A 43 7.62 21.16 -4.55
C VAL A 43 6.99 20.62 -5.82
N PRO A 44 6.57 19.35 -5.86
CA PRO A 44 5.92 18.82 -7.06
C PRO A 44 4.58 19.52 -7.32
N ALA A 45 4.10 19.42 -8.56
CA ALA A 45 2.77 19.92 -8.90
C ALA A 45 1.69 19.41 -7.93
N PHE A 46 0.69 20.25 -7.67
CA PHE A 46 -0.48 20.02 -6.81
C PHE A 46 -0.18 19.83 -5.31
N ASN A 47 1.09 19.85 -4.89
CA ASN A 47 1.44 19.76 -3.49
C ASN A 47 1.43 21.12 -2.76
N ALA A 48 0.96 21.10 -1.52
CA ALA A 48 1.22 22.11 -0.51
C ALA A 48 2.59 21.88 0.14
N LEU A 49 3.31 22.96 0.43
CA LEU A 49 4.56 22.94 1.18
C LEU A 49 4.36 23.58 2.56
N CYS A 50 4.41 22.79 3.62
CA CYS A 50 4.42 23.27 4.98
C CYS A 50 5.82 23.29 5.59
N PRO A 51 6.12 24.27 6.48
CA PRO A 51 7.37 24.27 7.25
C PRO A 51 7.52 23.00 8.08
N ASP A 52 8.76 22.65 8.40
CA ASP A 52 9.03 21.50 9.25
C ASP A 52 8.48 21.73 10.67
N GLY A 53 7.85 20.68 11.22
CA GLY A 53 7.17 20.75 12.51
C GLY A 53 5.78 21.38 12.47
N ALA A 54 5.25 21.74 11.29
CA ALA A 54 3.83 22.08 11.16
C ALA A 54 2.96 20.89 11.58
N GLN A 55 2.03 21.12 12.51
CA GLN A 55 1.17 20.08 13.08
C GLN A 55 -0.14 19.89 12.29
N GLY A 56 -0.26 20.50 11.12
CA GLY A 56 -1.46 20.41 10.31
C GLY A 56 -1.47 21.36 9.11
N VAL A 57 -2.45 21.16 8.25
CA VAL A 57 -2.76 22.01 7.10
C VAL A 57 -4.28 22.22 7.02
N GLU A 58 -4.69 23.44 6.67
CA GLU A 58 -6.06 23.80 6.33
C GLU A 58 -6.13 24.17 4.85
N PHE A 59 -7.08 23.60 4.11
CA PHE A 59 -7.35 23.95 2.72
C PHE A 59 -8.52 24.92 2.63
N LEU A 60 -8.45 25.87 1.69
CA LEU A 60 -9.41 26.98 1.63
C LEU A 60 -9.62 27.55 0.22
N ILE A 61 -10.75 28.26 0.07
CA ILE A 61 -11.02 29.19 -1.04
C ILE A 61 -11.04 30.61 -0.51
N GLY A 62 -10.16 31.46 -1.01
CA GLY A 62 -10.05 32.86 -0.59
C GLY A 62 -8.58 33.26 -0.52
N ASN A 63 -8.34 34.55 -0.41
CA ASN A 63 -6.97 35.05 -0.33
C ASN A 63 -6.48 35.21 1.10
N ALA A 64 -7.37 35.40 2.09
CA ALA A 64 -7.06 35.59 3.51
C ALA A 64 -5.93 36.61 3.86
N LEU A 65 -5.54 37.46 2.90
CA LEU A 65 -4.39 38.37 2.98
C LEU A 65 -4.77 39.80 3.40
N PHE A 66 -5.95 40.30 3.00
CA PHE A 66 -6.33 41.70 3.21
C PHE A 66 -7.39 41.90 4.29
N GLU A 67 -8.43 41.06 4.30
CA GLU A 67 -9.49 41.08 5.31
C GLU A 67 -9.55 39.80 6.16
N GLY A 68 -8.73 38.80 5.81
CA GLY A 68 -8.74 37.49 6.46
C GLY A 68 -9.95 36.64 6.10
N ASN A 69 -10.70 37.00 5.04
CA ASN A 69 -11.88 36.26 4.61
C ASN A 69 -11.46 35.05 3.77
N TYR A 70 -11.94 33.88 4.16
CA TYR A 70 -11.77 32.64 3.40
C TYR A 70 -12.85 31.63 3.76
N LEU A 71 -13.12 30.72 2.84
CA LEU A 71 -13.91 29.53 3.06
C LEU A 71 -12.97 28.41 3.46
N SER A 72 -13.08 27.92 4.69
CA SER A 72 -12.40 26.68 5.07
C SER A 72 -13.08 25.49 4.39
N LEU A 73 -12.30 24.66 3.71
CA LEU A 73 -12.75 23.35 3.21
C LEU A 73 -12.56 22.25 4.27
N GLY A 74 -11.89 22.58 5.37
CA GLY A 74 -11.50 21.69 6.45
C GLY A 74 -9.99 21.62 6.64
N SER A 75 -9.57 20.93 7.68
CA SER A 75 -8.17 20.84 8.10
C SER A 75 -7.83 19.44 8.60
N ILE A 76 -6.54 19.13 8.52
CA ILE A 76 -5.97 17.89 9.01
C ILE A 76 -4.80 18.17 9.96
N GLU A 77 -4.74 17.41 11.04
CA GLU A 77 -3.72 17.39 12.07
C GLU A 77 -2.76 16.23 11.78
N PHE A 78 -1.46 16.50 11.92
CA PHE A 78 -0.39 15.54 11.74
C PHE A 78 0.26 15.16 13.09
N PRO A 79 0.90 13.99 13.20
CA PRO A 79 1.61 13.57 14.40
C PRO A 79 2.65 14.61 14.85
N SER A 80 2.72 14.88 16.16
CA SER A 80 3.63 15.89 16.68
C SER A 80 5.11 15.46 16.73
N GLN A 81 5.41 14.16 16.82
CA GLN A 81 6.78 13.63 16.90
C GLN A 81 7.16 12.78 15.68
N GLU A 82 6.22 12.00 15.16
CA GLU A 82 6.44 11.07 14.03
C GLU A 82 5.92 11.65 12.71
N ALA A 83 6.19 12.94 12.47
CA ALA A 83 5.73 13.59 11.25
C ALA A 83 6.54 13.12 10.02
N TYR A 84 5.84 12.61 9.00
CA TYR A 84 6.44 12.31 7.70
C TYR A 84 6.82 13.57 6.94
N THR A 85 7.74 13.40 5.99
CA THR A 85 8.09 14.45 5.03
C THR A 85 7.04 14.63 3.93
N ARG A 86 6.19 13.61 3.70
CA ARG A 86 5.15 13.59 2.66
C ARG A 86 3.83 12.95 3.13
N TYR A 87 2.72 13.64 2.91
CA TYR A 87 1.36 13.18 3.18
C TYR A 87 0.49 13.22 1.93
N ALA A 88 -0.39 12.24 1.80
CA ALA A 88 -1.52 12.25 0.89
C ALA A 88 -2.78 12.19 1.76
N VAL A 89 -3.67 13.16 1.60
CA VAL A 89 -4.88 13.33 2.41
C VAL A 89 -6.07 13.49 1.48
N THR A 90 -7.24 13.03 1.86
CA THR A 90 -8.46 13.20 1.05
C THR A 90 -9.38 14.25 1.66
N VAL A 91 -10.39 14.68 0.91
CA VAL A 91 -11.45 15.55 1.45
C VAL A 91 -12.18 14.92 2.64
N ALA A 92 -12.17 13.59 2.77
CA ALA A 92 -12.77 12.88 3.89
C ALA A 92 -11.93 12.95 5.18
N ASP A 93 -10.64 13.28 5.07
CA ASP A 93 -9.76 13.51 6.22
C ASP A 93 -9.92 14.93 6.82
N LEU A 94 -10.51 15.86 6.07
CA LEU A 94 -10.54 17.29 6.42
C LEU A 94 -11.63 17.67 7.43
N LYS A 95 -12.59 16.78 7.71
CA LYS A 95 -13.76 17.08 8.55
C LYS A 95 -13.49 16.90 10.04
N ASN A 96 -13.01 15.70 10.43
CA ASN A 96 -12.92 15.27 11.82
C ASN A 96 -11.52 14.74 12.13
N SER A 97 -10.53 15.55 11.77
CA SER A 97 -9.12 15.19 11.94
C SER A 97 -8.78 14.76 13.38
N PRO A 98 -7.91 13.75 13.56
CA PRO A 98 -7.15 13.01 12.54
C PRO A 98 -7.90 11.79 11.97
N PHE A 99 -9.23 11.71 12.16
CA PHE A 99 -10.04 10.60 11.70
C PHE A 99 -10.56 10.85 10.28
N ARG A 100 -10.47 9.82 9.44
CA ARG A 100 -11.16 9.79 8.16
C ARG A 100 -12.64 9.52 8.36
N GLU A 101 -13.47 10.38 7.77
CA GLU A 101 -14.92 10.16 7.70
C GLU A 101 -15.29 9.34 6.45
N PRO A 102 -16.50 8.74 6.41
CA PRO A 102 -17.00 8.09 5.19
C PRO A 102 -16.95 9.00 3.97
N ALA A 103 -16.75 8.41 2.79
CA ALA A 103 -16.93 9.14 1.54
C ALA A 103 -18.37 9.65 1.40
N SER A 104 -19.33 8.87 1.91
CA SER A 104 -20.76 9.20 1.95
C SER A 104 -21.15 10.30 2.94
N ASP A 105 -20.22 10.79 3.76
CA ASP A 105 -20.47 11.97 4.60
C ASP A 105 -20.81 13.18 3.74
N ALA A 106 -21.81 13.95 4.17
CA ALA A 106 -22.31 15.07 3.39
C ALA A 106 -21.21 16.09 3.06
N GLN A 107 -20.32 16.40 4.01
CA GLN A 107 -19.25 17.37 3.81
C GLN A 107 -18.19 16.84 2.83
N SER A 108 -17.75 15.59 2.97
CA SER A 108 -16.78 14.96 2.06
C SER A 108 -17.25 15.06 0.60
N ARG A 109 -18.48 14.62 0.33
CA ARG A 109 -19.11 14.71 -1.00
C ARG A 109 -19.24 16.17 -1.47
N ASN A 110 -19.72 17.05 -0.62
CA ASN A 110 -20.02 18.44 -0.97
C ASN A 110 -18.76 19.26 -1.24
N VAL A 111 -17.67 19.04 -0.48
CA VAL A 111 -16.36 19.67 -0.71
C VAL A 111 -15.78 19.20 -2.04
N ALA A 112 -15.84 17.90 -2.35
CA ALA A 112 -15.42 17.39 -3.65
C ALA A 112 -16.23 18.03 -4.80
N ALA A 113 -17.55 18.13 -4.65
CA ALA A 113 -18.42 18.77 -5.65
C ALA A 113 -18.11 20.26 -5.84
N LEU A 114 -17.83 20.98 -4.75
CA LEU A 114 -17.46 22.40 -4.79
C LEU A 114 -16.15 22.61 -5.55
N ILE A 115 -15.11 21.82 -5.22
CA ILE A 115 -13.80 21.89 -5.87
C ILE A 115 -13.94 21.57 -7.37
N GLN A 116 -14.56 20.45 -7.71
CA GLN A 116 -14.75 20.03 -9.11
C GLN A 116 -15.56 21.05 -9.91
N GLY A 117 -16.62 21.60 -9.32
CA GLY A 117 -17.43 22.58 -10.00
C GLY A 117 -16.68 23.87 -10.34
N LEU A 118 -15.64 24.22 -9.56
CA LEU A 118 -14.84 25.44 -9.75
C LEU A 118 -13.82 25.31 -10.90
N ASP A 119 -13.72 24.13 -11.51
CA ASP A 119 -12.83 23.90 -12.63
C ASP A 119 -13.18 24.77 -13.84
N VAL A 120 -12.17 25.38 -14.46
CA VAL A 120 -12.29 26.11 -15.74
C VAL A 120 -11.88 25.28 -16.95
N ASP A 121 -11.28 24.11 -16.76
CA ASP A 121 -10.87 23.20 -17.83
C ASP A 121 -11.42 21.77 -17.66
N PRO A 122 -12.74 21.57 -17.85
CA PRO A 122 -13.36 20.26 -17.70
C PRO A 122 -12.91 19.25 -18.78
N ALA A 123 -12.03 19.63 -19.72
CA ALA A 123 -11.47 18.73 -20.71
C ALA A 123 -10.34 17.85 -20.15
N THR A 124 -9.76 18.22 -19.00
CA THR A 124 -8.77 17.41 -18.26
C THR A 124 -9.42 16.85 -17.00
N PRO A 125 -10.09 15.68 -17.06
CA PRO A 125 -10.98 15.20 -15.99
C PRO A 125 -10.29 14.99 -14.63
N ASP A 126 -8.97 14.82 -14.61
CA ASP A 126 -8.18 14.54 -13.41
C ASP A 126 -7.54 15.78 -12.78
N VAL A 127 -7.58 16.93 -13.48
CA VAL A 127 -6.99 18.19 -13.02
C VAL A 127 -8.09 19.23 -12.85
N VAL A 128 -8.12 19.88 -11.68
CA VAL A 128 -9.03 20.98 -11.40
C VAL A 128 -8.24 22.28 -11.38
N GLU A 129 -8.55 23.21 -12.29
CA GLU A 129 -7.99 24.55 -12.26
C GLU A 129 -8.97 25.53 -11.60
N ILE A 130 -8.69 25.94 -10.35
CA ILE A 130 -9.50 26.95 -9.66
C ILE A 130 -9.09 28.35 -10.16
N PRO A 131 -10.01 29.16 -10.71
CA PRO A 131 -9.66 30.49 -11.19
C PRO A 131 -9.43 31.45 -10.02
N THR A 132 -8.51 32.42 -10.20
CA THR A 132 -8.26 33.49 -9.20
C THR A 132 -9.54 34.24 -8.82
N ALA A 133 -10.48 34.38 -9.77
CA ALA A 133 -11.80 34.97 -9.54
C ALA A 133 -12.59 34.29 -8.41
N ALA A 134 -12.42 32.98 -8.18
CA ALA A 134 -13.07 32.28 -7.08
C ALA A 134 -12.64 32.83 -5.72
N HIS A 135 -11.34 33.07 -5.55
CA HIS A 135 -10.79 33.64 -4.32
C HIS A 135 -11.19 35.10 -4.15
N GLU A 136 -11.14 35.90 -5.23
CA GLU A 136 -11.51 37.31 -5.18
C GLU A 136 -13.00 37.52 -4.87
N VAL A 137 -13.90 36.74 -5.49
CA VAL A 137 -15.34 36.85 -5.23
C VAL A 137 -15.67 36.50 -3.78
N TYR A 138 -15.07 35.44 -3.25
CA TYR A 138 -15.28 35.05 -1.86
C TYR A 138 -14.71 36.10 -0.89
N ASP A 139 -13.46 36.52 -1.08
CA ASP A 139 -12.77 37.47 -0.20
C ASP A 139 -13.50 38.83 -0.11
N ASN A 140 -14.11 39.29 -1.21
CA ASN A 140 -14.82 40.57 -1.26
C ASN A 140 -16.20 40.56 -0.59
N ASN A 141 -16.91 39.41 -0.53
CA ASN A 141 -18.28 39.34 0.00
C ASN A 141 -18.59 37.98 0.67
N PRO A 142 -17.83 37.55 1.69
CA PRO A 142 -18.00 36.23 2.30
C PRO A 142 -19.40 36.04 2.86
N GLU A 143 -19.95 37.02 3.59
CA GLU A 143 -21.31 36.95 4.20
C GLU A 143 -22.43 36.73 3.17
N THR A 144 -22.18 37.02 1.89
CA THR A 144 -23.16 36.80 0.81
C THR A 144 -23.13 35.36 0.29
N TYR A 145 -21.95 34.74 0.30
CA TYR A 145 -21.69 33.46 -0.38
C TYR A 145 -21.39 32.31 0.57
N GLU A 146 -21.11 32.59 1.84
CA GLU A 146 -20.88 31.58 2.86
C GLU A 146 -22.14 30.73 3.05
N GLN A 147 -22.01 29.44 2.79
CA GLN A 147 -23.05 28.44 2.96
C GLN A 147 -22.48 27.22 3.69
N PRO A 148 -23.31 26.41 4.35
CA PRO A 148 -22.83 25.19 5.00
C PRO A 148 -22.27 24.19 3.98
N LEU A 149 -21.12 23.58 4.32
CA LEU A 149 -20.53 22.50 3.53
C LEU A 149 -21.13 21.13 3.90
N ASP A 150 -21.76 21.00 5.05
CA ASP A 150 -22.31 19.75 5.59
C ASP A 150 -23.80 19.54 5.26
N THR A 151 -24.37 20.33 4.35
CA THR A 151 -25.77 20.21 3.91
C THR A 151 -26.06 18.80 3.40
N ALA A 152 -26.91 18.07 4.13
CA ALA A 152 -27.18 16.65 3.88
C ALA A 152 -27.80 16.39 2.49
N VAL A 153 -28.77 17.23 2.09
CA VAL A 153 -29.47 17.10 0.81
C VAL A 153 -28.65 17.78 -0.28
N TYR A 154 -28.08 16.98 -1.19
CA TYR A 154 -27.17 17.49 -2.24
C TYR A 154 -27.82 18.54 -3.17
N ALA A 155 -29.10 18.40 -3.48
CA ALA A 155 -29.81 19.37 -4.32
C ALA A 155 -29.93 20.75 -3.64
N ASP A 156 -30.11 20.76 -2.32
CA ASP A 156 -30.18 21.99 -1.52
C ASP A 156 -28.78 22.62 -1.45
N PHE A 157 -27.74 21.82 -1.16
CA PHE A 157 -26.34 22.25 -1.20
C PHE A 157 -26.00 22.95 -2.53
N ARG A 158 -26.34 22.33 -3.67
CA ARG A 158 -26.13 22.94 -4.99
C ARG A 158 -26.86 24.27 -5.14
N SER A 159 -28.11 24.34 -4.71
CA SER A 159 -28.93 25.55 -4.83
C SER A 159 -28.39 26.70 -3.99
N ASP A 160 -27.88 26.38 -2.79
CA ASP A 160 -27.34 27.37 -1.86
C ASP A 160 -26.03 27.97 -2.39
N TRP A 161 -25.18 27.13 -3.01
CA TRP A 161 -23.89 27.54 -3.57
C TRP A 161 -23.95 28.11 -4.99
N ASP A 162 -25.02 27.89 -5.77
CA ASP A 162 -25.18 28.41 -7.14
C ASP A 162 -24.91 29.94 -7.29
N PRO A 163 -25.37 30.82 -6.37
CA PRO A 163 -25.06 32.25 -6.44
C PRO A 163 -23.56 32.57 -6.42
N PHE A 164 -22.75 31.79 -5.71
CA PHE A 164 -21.29 31.93 -5.69
C PHE A 164 -20.71 31.59 -7.07
N PHE A 165 -21.10 30.45 -7.64
CA PHE A 165 -20.68 30.04 -8.98
C PHE A 165 -21.07 31.05 -10.06
N VAL A 166 -22.29 31.59 -10.01
CA VAL A 166 -22.75 32.64 -10.93
C VAL A 166 -21.89 33.90 -10.82
N ALA A 167 -21.51 34.30 -9.60
CA ALA A 167 -20.68 35.47 -9.37
C ALA A 167 -19.24 35.28 -9.86
N VAL A 168 -18.63 34.12 -9.62
CA VAL A 168 -17.30 33.76 -10.12
C VAL A 168 -17.30 33.72 -11.65
N ASN A 169 -18.28 33.03 -12.25
CA ASN A 169 -18.39 32.90 -13.70
C ASN A 169 -18.58 34.27 -14.40
N ALA A 170 -19.22 35.24 -13.73
CA ALA A 170 -19.36 36.61 -14.22
C ALA A 170 -18.05 37.42 -14.24
N GLN A 171 -17.04 37.01 -13.47
CA GLN A 171 -15.72 37.65 -13.42
C GLN A 171 -14.70 36.98 -14.37
N LEU A 172 -15.03 35.82 -14.93
CA LEU A 172 -14.14 35.14 -15.88
C LEU A 172 -14.06 35.91 -17.21
N THR A 173 -12.84 36.07 -17.72
CA THR A 173 -12.57 36.76 -18.99
C THR A 173 -12.58 35.83 -20.19
N SER A 174 -12.45 34.52 -19.96
CA SER A 174 -12.54 33.43 -20.92
C SER A 174 -12.93 32.13 -20.22
N GLY A 175 -13.59 31.22 -20.94
CA GLY A 175 -14.06 29.95 -20.38
C GLY A 175 -15.33 30.12 -19.54
N SER A 176 -15.73 29.03 -18.90
CA SER A 176 -16.80 29.00 -17.90
C SER A 176 -16.47 27.94 -16.88
N LEU A 177 -16.95 28.12 -15.66
CA LEU A 177 -16.88 27.05 -14.65
C LEU A 177 -17.63 25.81 -15.14
N ALA A 178 -17.14 24.63 -14.80
CA ALA A 178 -17.83 23.36 -15.00
C ALA A 178 -19.19 23.36 -14.28
N GLY A 179 -19.23 23.94 -13.08
CA GLY A 179 -20.37 23.89 -12.17
C GLY A 179 -20.51 22.54 -11.49
N MET A 180 -21.26 22.49 -10.38
CA MET A 180 -21.48 21.24 -9.66
C MET A 180 -22.30 20.26 -10.51
N ASP A 181 -21.93 18.97 -10.50
CA ASP A 181 -22.67 17.91 -11.19
C ASP A 181 -24.05 17.69 -10.53
N PRO A 182 -25.15 17.48 -11.28
CA PRO A 182 -26.48 17.22 -10.70
C PRO A 182 -26.61 15.85 -10.03
N ASP A 183 -25.78 14.88 -10.41
CA ASP A 183 -25.72 13.57 -9.80
C ASP A 183 -24.73 13.59 -8.61
N PRO A 184 -25.18 13.35 -7.36
CA PRO A 184 -24.28 13.27 -6.21
C PRO A 184 -23.28 12.12 -6.29
N ASN A 185 -23.51 11.11 -7.14
CA ASN A 185 -22.63 9.95 -7.24
C ASN A 185 -21.34 10.27 -7.99
N VAL A 186 -21.33 11.30 -8.86
CA VAL A 186 -20.13 11.71 -9.60
C VAL A 186 -19.04 12.23 -8.66
N PRO A 187 -19.28 13.25 -7.80
CA PRO A 187 -18.29 13.69 -6.83
C PRO A 187 -18.00 12.62 -5.76
N LEU A 188 -19.00 11.82 -5.36
CA LEU A 188 -18.81 10.74 -4.39
C LEU A 188 -17.82 9.68 -4.88
N ALA A 189 -17.95 9.22 -6.12
CA ALA A 189 -17.06 8.19 -6.68
C ALA A 189 -15.59 8.63 -6.65
N LYS A 190 -15.30 9.92 -6.91
CA LYS A 190 -13.94 10.45 -6.79
C LYS A 190 -13.40 10.40 -5.36
N VAL A 191 -14.24 10.69 -4.36
CA VAL A 191 -13.85 10.58 -2.94
C VAL A 191 -13.59 9.13 -2.57
N GLU A 192 -14.43 8.20 -3.02
CA GLU A 192 -14.27 6.76 -2.76
C GLU A 192 -12.95 6.24 -3.35
N ARG A 193 -12.62 6.60 -4.60
CA ARG A 193 -11.34 6.22 -5.23
C ARG A 193 -10.13 6.81 -4.51
N ALA A 194 -10.16 8.11 -4.22
CA ALA A 194 -9.09 8.76 -3.46
C ALA A 194 -8.90 8.11 -2.08
N ASN A 195 -10.00 7.79 -1.39
CA ASN A 195 -9.95 7.12 -0.10
C ASN A 195 -9.30 5.73 -0.21
N GLY A 196 -9.67 4.94 -1.22
CA GLY A 196 -9.09 3.62 -1.47
C GLY A 196 -7.59 3.68 -1.76
N TYR A 197 -7.16 4.53 -2.71
CA TYR A 197 -5.76 4.62 -3.10
C TYR A 197 -4.85 5.22 -2.02
N THR A 198 -5.34 6.17 -1.22
CA THR A 198 -4.55 6.69 -0.09
C THR A 198 -4.39 5.70 1.07
N ALA A 199 -5.26 4.70 1.15
CA ALA A 199 -5.19 3.60 2.12
C ALA A 199 -4.40 2.39 1.59
N ALA A 200 -4.21 2.30 0.27
CA ALA A 200 -3.45 1.23 -0.34
C ALA A 200 -1.95 1.40 -0.07
N GLY A 201 -1.17 0.31 -0.14
CA GLY A 201 0.28 0.37 0.01
C GLY A 201 0.88 -0.75 0.83
N ASN A 202 2.18 -0.63 1.06
CA ASN A 202 2.96 -1.57 1.85
C ASN A 202 3.05 -1.09 3.31
N TYR A 203 2.60 -1.94 4.21
CA TYR A 203 2.51 -1.67 5.65
C TYR A 203 3.39 -2.64 6.43
N SER A 204 3.85 -2.23 7.61
CA SER A 204 4.33 -3.14 8.64
C SER A 204 3.40 -3.14 9.84
N PHE A 205 3.14 -4.33 10.38
CA PHE A 205 2.35 -4.58 11.58
C PHE A 205 3.23 -5.28 12.59
N ARG A 206 3.30 -4.71 13.79
CA ARG A 206 4.18 -5.18 14.86
C ARG A 206 3.41 -5.14 16.15
N SER A 207 3.39 -6.26 16.87
CA SER A 207 2.84 -6.23 18.22
C SER A 207 3.72 -5.39 19.15
N CYS A 208 5.04 -5.33 18.89
CA CYS A 208 6.00 -4.60 19.70
C CYS A 208 7.16 -4.01 18.87
N LEU A 209 7.48 -2.73 19.10
CA LEU A 209 8.47 -1.94 18.35
C LEU A 209 9.90 -2.53 18.35
N ILE A 210 10.27 -3.34 19.35
CA ILE A 210 11.59 -3.96 19.47
C ILE A 210 11.43 -5.47 19.61
N ILE A 211 11.36 -6.17 18.45
CA ILE A 211 11.48 -7.62 18.15
C ILE A 211 10.69 -8.61 19.00
N THR A 212 10.62 -8.43 20.31
CA THR A 212 9.87 -9.24 21.27
C THR A 212 9.57 -8.41 22.52
N CYS A 213 8.35 -8.48 23.03
CA CYS A 213 7.96 -7.89 24.31
C CYS A 213 7.43 -8.97 25.24
N ARG A 214 7.33 -8.63 26.52
CA ARG A 214 6.72 -9.50 27.51
C ARG A 214 5.21 -9.30 27.46
N ASP A 215 4.44 -10.38 27.49
CA ASP A 215 3.00 -10.28 27.71
C ASP A 215 2.74 -9.86 29.16
N ASP A 216 2.55 -8.55 29.34
CA ASP A 216 2.32 -7.94 30.66
C ASP A 216 0.85 -8.09 31.11
N ASN A 217 -0.04 -8.73 30.34
CA ASN A 217 -1.42 -8.93 30.77
C ASN A 217 -1.49 -10.06 31.82
N PRO A 218 -1.81 -9.75 33.11
CA PRO A 218 -1.83 -10.75 34.16
C PRO A 218 -3.02 -11.74 34.05
N SER A 219 -3.96 -11.48 33.14
CA SER A 219 -5.09 -12.35 32.86
C SER A 219 -4.87 -13.31 31.68
N SER A 220 -3.76 -13.14 30.94
CA SER A 220 -3.33 -14.01 29.84
C SER A 220 -2.77 -15.34 30.38
N SER A 221 -3.02 -16.44 29.66
CA SER A 221 -2.36 -17.73 29.93
C SER A 221 -0.86 -17.71 29.60
N ALA A 222 -0.44 -16.78 28.75
CA ALA A 222 0.95 -16.53 28.38
C ALA A 222 1.57 -15.37 29.18
N SER A 223 0.94 -14.92 30.26
CA SER A 223 1.47 -13.84 31.11
C SER A 223 2.94 -14.12 31.42
N GLU A 224 3.79 -13.09 31.21
CA GLU A 224 5.24 -13.11 31.40
C GLU A 224 6.06 -13.79 30.30
N ASP A 225 5.44 -14.39 29.28
CA ASP A 225 6.14 -14.92 28.11
C ASP A 225 6.67 -13.81 27.22
N ILE A 226 7.74 -14.12 26.50
CA ILE A 226 8.22 -13.30 25.41
C ILE A 226 7.37 -13.63 24.18
N VAL A 227 6.75 -12.62 23.59
CA VAL A 227 5.83 -12.74 22.46
C VAL A 227 6.20 -11.77 21.35
N THR A 228 5.94 -12.17 20.11
CA THR A 228 6.14 -11.31 18.95
C THR A 228 5.27 -11.73 17.78
N ILE A 229 4.69 -10.73 17.12
CA ILE A 229 4.03 -10.89 15.82
C ILE A 229 4.54 -9.77 14.95
N ASN A 230 5.19 -10.14 13.84
CA ASN A 230 5.77 -9.20 12.89
C ASN A 230 5.33 -9.57 11.47
N LEU A 231 4.69 -8.61 10.80
CA LEU A 231 4.39 -8.67 9.38
C LEU A 231 4.95 -7.39 8.73
N PRO A 232 5.99 -7.43 7.88
CA PRO A 232 6.65 -8.62 7.37
C PRO A 232 7.47 -9.33 8.46
N GLY A 233 7.60 -10.64 8.33
CA GLY A 233 8.42 -11.45 9.24
C GLY A 233 9.89 -11.03 9.20
N ARG A 234 10.36 -10.39 10.28
CA ARG A 234 11.78 -10.10 10.51
C ARG A 234 12.19 -10.65 11.87
N LEU A 235 13.25 -11.45 11.89
CA LEU A 235 14.04 -11.73 13.08
C LEU A 235 15.32 -10.89 12.97
N THR A 236 15.84 -10.38 14.09
CA THR A 236 17.02 -9.49 14.19
C THR A 236 18.06 -9.65 13.08
N ASN A 237 18.39 -8.56 12.37
CA ASN A 237 19.50 -8.45 11.40
C ASN A 237 19.51 -9.44 10.22
N ASP A 238 18.46 -10.25 10.04
CA ASP A 238 18.32 -11.15 8.89
C ASP A 238 17.56 -10.47 7.73
N THR A 239 17.79 -10.96 6.51
CA THR A 239 16.93 -10.68 5.35
C THR A 239 15.49 -11.02 5.70
N ALA A 240 14.56 -10.08 5.51
CA ALA A 240 13.14 -10.30 5.77
C ALA A 240 12.67 -11.57 5.05
N LEU A 241 11.89 -12.42 5.74
CA LEU A 241 11.32 -13.63 5.13
C LEU A 241 10.30 -13.29 4.03
N GLY A 242 9.86 -12.04 3.94
CA GLY A 242 8.96 -11.57 2.90
C GLY A 242 8.93 -10.05 2.81
N GLN A 243 8.16 -9.56 1.84
CA GLN A 243 7.87 -8.13 1.68
C GLN A 243 6.72 -7.69 2.61
N PRO A 244 6.60 -6.40 2.91
CA PRO A 244 5.59 -5.89 3.84
C PRO A 244 4.17 -6.22 3.37
N PRO A 245 3.24 -6.52 4.31
CA PRO A 245 1.81 -6.58 4.05
C PRO A 245 1.31 -5.52 3.08
N LEU A 246 0.39 -5.92 2.22
CA LEU A 246 -0.19 -5.11 1.16
C LEU A 246 -1.65 -4.83 1.49
N ILE A 247 -2.02 -3.55 1.54
CA ILE A 247 -3.42 -3.12 1.52
C ILE A 247 -3.75 -2.68 0.09
N LEU A 248 -4.85 -3.20 -0.45
CA LEU A 248 -5.34 -2.87 -1.78
C LEU A 248 -6.30 -1.66 -1.75
N PRO A 249 -6.56 -1.00 -2.89
CA PRO A 249 -7.51 0.12 -2.97
C PRO A 249 -8.91 -0.19 -2.45
N ASN A 250 -9.36 -1.44 -2.59
CA ASN A 250 -10.64 -1.90 -2.05
C ASN A 250 -10.61 -2.22 -0.53
N GLY A 251 -9.50 -1.95 0.14
CA GLY A 251 -9.28 -2.21 1.56
C GLY A 251 -8.83 -3.62 1.91
N LYS A 252 -8.80 -4.57 0.97
CA LYS A 252 -8.33 -5.94 1.27
C LYS A 252 -6.91 -5.91 1.78
N VAL A 253 -6.65 -6.66 2.85
CA VAL A 253 -5.33 -6.76 3.47
C VAL A 253 -4.74 -8.14 3.22
N MET A 254 -3.51 -8.18 2.75
CA MET A 254 -2.73 -9.40 2.53
C MET A 254 -1.38 -9.24 3.20
N GLY A 255 -0.80 -10.32 3.68
CA GLY A 255 0.44 -10.22 4.44
C GLY A 255 0.91 -11.58 4.90
N LEU A 256 2.22 -11.72 4.96
CA LEU A 256 2.91 -12.88 5.55
C LEU A 256 3.80 -12.38 6.65
N GLY A 257 3.91 -13.16 7.71
CA GLY A 257 4.77 -12.81 8.81
C GLY A 257 5.04 -13.97 9.74
N LEU A 258 5.67 -13.64 10.85
CA LEU A 258 6.00 -14.61 11.88
C LEU A 258 5.27 -14.27 13.17
N ALA A 259 4.70 -15.31 13.75
CA ALA A 259 4.23 -15.33 15.12
C ALA A 259 5.20 -16.18 15.94
N ALA A 260 5.72 -15.65 17.04
CA ALA A 260 6.58 -16.43 17.93
C ALA A 260 6.30 -16.15 19.40
N ARG A 261 6.50 -17.19 20.21
CA ARG A 261 6.25 -17.16 21.65
C ARG A 261 7.17 -18.11 22.41
N GLY A 262 7.66 -17.69 23.57
CA GLY A 262 8.47 -18.51 24.46
C GLY A 262 8.76 -17.84 25.79
N SER A 263 8.93 -18.63 26.85
CA SER A 263 9.31 -18.11 28.17
C SER A 263 10.75 -17.57 28.22
N THR A 264 11.60 -18.04 27.30
CA THR A 264 12.96 -17.58 27.05
C THR A 264 13.24 -17.60 25.54
N GLN A 265 14.32 -16.94 25.09
CA GLN A 265 14.70 -17.00 23.68
C GLN A 265 15.06 -18.42 23.20
N ALA A 266 15.48 -19.30 24.10
CA ALA A 266 15.87 -20.67 23.76
C ALA A 266 14.67 -21.59 23.52
N ASP A 267 13.49 -21.23 24.03
CA ASP A 267 12.27 -22.03 23.98
C ASP A 267 11.23 -21.45 23.01
N PHE A 268 11.64 -20.54 22.13
CA PHE A 268 10.73 -19.95 21.16
C PHE A 268 10.15 -21.02 20.25
N LYS A 269 8.82 -21.04 20.20
CA LYS A 269 8.08 -21.66 19.11
C LYS A 269 7.68 -20.56 18.14
N GLN A 270 7.76 -20.87 16.86
CA GLN A 270 7.47 -19.95 15.78
C GLN A 270 6.54 -20.62 14.77
N GLU A 271 5.60 -19.83 14.26
CA GLU A 271 4.68 -20.19 13.20
C GLU A 271 4.68 -19.11 12.12
N LEU A 272 4.67 -19.53 10.86
CA LEU A 272 4.37 -18.68 9.72
C LEU A 272 2.87 -18.36 9.72
N VAL A 273 2.54 -17.09 9.60
CA VAL A 273 1.16 -16.59 9.68
C VAL A 273 0.81 -15.69 8.51
N ALA A 274 -0.48 -15.62 8.19
CA ALA A 274 -1.01 -14.72 7.17
C ALA A 274 -2.42 -14.20 7.53
N PHE A 275 -2.85 -13.15 6.84
CA PHE A 275 -4.21 -12.63 6.97
C PHE A 275 -5.25 -13.54 6.30
N THR A 276 -6.44 -13.64 6.90
CA THR A 276 -7.56 -14.38 6.32
C THR A 276 -8.22 -13.61 5.18
N ALA A 277 -8.92 -14.32 4.28
CA ALA A 277 -9.61 -13.70 3.13
C ALA A 277 -10.59 -12.57 3.47
N SER A 278 -11.18 -12.56 4.67
CA SER A 278 -12.14 -11.53 5.09
C SER A 278 -11.51 -10.27 5.66
N THR A 279 -10.19 -10.26 5.84
CA THR A 279 -9.47 -9.14 6.44
C THR A 279 -9.49 -7.94 5.51
N ALA A 280 -10.10 -6.85 5.98
CA ALA A 280 -10.17 -5.60 5.24
C ALA A 280 -9.94 -4.38 6.14
N VAL A 281 -9.64 -3.26 5.52
CA VAL A 281 -9.68 -1.92 6.08
C VAL A 281 -10.82 -1.16 5.41
N ASN A 282 -11.76 -0.64 6.18
CA ASN A 282 -12.89 0.09 5.64
C ASN A 282 -12.55 1.53 5.24
N GLU A 283 -13.53 2.24 4.68
CA GLU A 283 -13.38 3.64 4.25
C GLU A 283 -12.96 4.62 5.36
N LYS A 284 -13.15 4.27 6.64
CA LYS A 284 -12.71 5.04 7.81
C LYS A 284 -11.31 4.66 8.29
N LEU A 285 -10.58 3.91 7.47
CA LEU A 285 -9.30 3.32 7.81
C LEU A 285 -9.36 2.45 9.07
N GLN A 286 -10.41 1.65 9.27
CA GLN A 286 -10.52 0.75 10.41
C GLN A 286 -10.54 -0.71 9.96
N PHE A 287 -9.83 -1.57 10.69
CA PHE A 287 -9.87 -3.01 10.44
C PHE A 287 -11.28 -3.57 10.62
N GLU A 288 -11.70 -4.41 9.67
CA GLU A 288 -12.95 -5.15 9.68
C GLU A 288 -12.70 -6.64 9.43
N ASN A 289 -13.30 -7.49 10.27
CA ASN A 289 -13.18 -8.95 10.21
C ASN A 289 -11.73 -9.43 10.05
N ALA A 290 -10.81 -8.67 10.63
CA ALA A 290 -9.38 -8.84 10.43
C ALA A 290 -8.86 -9.93 11.36
N SER A 291 -8.16 -10.90 10.78
CA SER A 291 -7.59 -12.01 11.52
C SER A 291 -6.28 -12.47 10.89
N VAL A 292 -5.33 -12.85 11.74
CA VAL A 292 -4.05 -13.47 11.37
C VAL A 292 -4.03 -14.88 11.92
N VAL A 293 -3.80 -15.86 11.05
CA VAL A 293 -3.81 -17.29 11.42
C VAL A 293 -2.54 -17.98 10.94
N SER A 294 -2.20 -19.09 11.58
CA SER A 294 -1.12 -19.97 11.11
C SER A 294 -1.44 -20.55 9.74
N ILE A 295 -0.44 -20.56 8.86
CA ILE A 295 -0.48 -21.23 7.56
C ILE A 295 0.41 -22.48 7.52
N GLU A 296 0.91 -22.89 8.68
CA GLU A 296 1.64 -24.15 8.85
C GLU A 296 0.69 -25.30 9.19
N PRO A 297 0.94 -26.52 8.70
CA PRO A 297 0.19 -27.70 9.10
C PRO A 297 0.23 -27.95 10.61
N GLY A 298 -0.93 -27.85 11.28
CA GLY A 298 -1.06 -28.09 12.72
C GLY A 298 -0.56 -26.95 13.60
N GLY A 299 -0.34 -25.75 13.05
CA GLY A 299 -0.11 -24.56 13.87
C GLY A 299 -1.38 -24.08 14.57
N ASP A 300 -1.19 -23.39 15.70
CA ASP A 300 -2.24 -23.06 16.65
C ASP A 300 -2.46 -21.53 16.81
N THR A 301 -1.82 -20.70 15.99
CA THR A 301 -2.04 -19.25 15.99
C THR A 301 -3.35 -18.87 15.29
N ASP A 302 -4.21 -18.13 15.98
CA ASP A 302 -5.45 -17.53 15.49
C ASP A 302 -5.74 -16.26 16.30
N LEU A 303 -5.54 -15.10 15.66
CA LEU A 303 -5.58 -13.80 16.30
C LEU A 303 -6.54 -12.87 15.57
N ALA A 304 -7.48 -12.29 16.30
CA ALA A 304 -8.28 -11.17 15.85
C ALA A 304 -7.44 -9.89 15.90
N VAL A 305 -7.52 -9.11 14.82
CA VAL A 305 -6.81 -7.85 14.64
C VAL A 305 -7.80 -6.70 14.77
N GLN A 306 -7.41 -5.69 15.54
CA GLN A 306 -8.19 -4.48 15.76
C GLN A 306 -7.30 -3.25 15.64
N GLY A 307 -7.91 -2.13 15.24
CA GLY A 307 -7.29 -0.82 15.20
C GLY A 307 -7.86 0.05 14.08
N ARG A 308 -7.72 1.36 14.24
CA ARG A 308 -7.95 2.35 13.18
C ARG A 308 -6.65 3.06 12.85
N PHE A 309 -6.37 3.27 11.57
CA PHE A 309 -5.26 4.11 11.15
C PHE A 309 -5.64 5.58 11.39
N LEU A 310 -4.75 6.31 12.05
CA LEU A 310 -4.79 7.76 12.13
C LEU A 310 -3.70 8.28 11.20
N ASN A 311 -4.11 8.92 10.11
CA ASN A 311 -3.26 9.14 8.95
C ASN A 311 -2.69 7.81 8.42
N LYS A 312 -1.42 7.51 8.71
CA LYS A 312 -0.68 6.36 8.16
C LYS A 312 -0.28 5.33 9.23
N ILE A 313 -0.69 5.54 10.47
CA ILE A 313 -0.24 4.76 11.62
C ILE A 313 -1.44 4.19 12.38
N VAL A 314 -1.41 2.89 12.69
CA VAL A 314 -2.27 2.30 13.72
C VAL A 314 -1.56 2.46 15.05
N TYR A 315 -2.17 3.22 15.95
CA TYR A 315 -1.63 3.47 17.29
C TYR A 315 -2.18 2.45 18.29
N ASN A 316 -1.31 1.93 19.15
CA ASN A 316 -1.73 1.23 20.35
C ASN A 316 -1.87 2.23 21.52
N ASN A 317 -2.70 1.88 22.51
CA ASN A 317 -2.82 2.64 23.76
C ASN A 317 -2.14 1.91 24.93
N PHE A 318 -1.00 1.28 24.66
CA PHE A 318 -0.31 0.47 25.65
C PHE A 318 0.81 1.25 26.33
N LEU A 319 0.71 1.37 27.65
CA LEU A 319 1.82 1.75 28.51
C LEU A 319 2.10 0.55 29.43
N PRO A 320 3.33 0.00 29.45
CA PRO A 320 3.67 -1.09 30.36
C PRO A 320 3.34 -0.71 31.82
N GLU A 321 3.01 -1.69 32.67
CA GLU A 321 2.53 -1.44 34.06
C GLU A 321 3.55 -0.66 34.94
N ASN A 322 4.83 -0.62 34.52
CA ASN A 322 5.90 0.18 35.14
C ASN A 322 6.51 1.23 34.20
N GLY A 323 5.86 1.51 33.07
CA GLY A 323 6.24 2.55 32.13
C GLY A 323 6.07 3.93 32.76
N VAL A 324 7.10 4.77 32.66
CA VAL A 324 7.00 6.19 33.03
C VAL A 324 6.86 6.98 31.74
N GLY A 325 5.72 7.64 31.52
CA GLY A 325 5.54 8.45 30.32
C GLY A 325 4.09 8.60 29.87
N LYS A 326 3.95 8.83 28.57
CA LYS A 326 2.72 8.96 27.81
C LYS A 326 2.68 7.83 26.77
N THR A 327 1.50 7.37 26.37
CA THR A 327 1.36 6.44 25.23
C THR A 327 1.72 7.13 23.90
N ASP A 328 1.95 6.35 22.84
CA ASP A 328 2.34 6.89 21.53
C ASP A 328 1.30 7.87 20.99
N ILE A 329 0.01 7.60 21.23
CA ILE A 329 -1.06 8.54 20.90
C ILE A 329 -1.04 9.80 21.77
N GLU A 330 -0.79 9.70 23.07
CA GLU A 330 -0.68 10.87 23.95
C GLU A 330 0.50 11.78 23.63
N LEU A 331 1.52 11.24 22.94
CA LEU A 331 2.65 11.97 22.40
C LEU A 331 2.29 12.61 21.05
N ASN A 332 1.76 11.84 20.10
CA ASN A 332 1.53 12.31 18.74
C ASN A 332 0.26 13.18 18.59
N TYR A 333 -0.84 12.81 19.25
CA TYR A 333 -2.14 13.50 19.24
C TYR A 333 -2.65 13.75 20.66
N PRO A 334 -2.00 14.63 21.45
CA PRO A 334 -2.34 14.86 22.85
C PRO A 334 -3.78 15.38 23.08
N SER A 335 -4.38 16.02 22.07
CA SER A 335 -5.78 16.47 22.09
C SER A 335 -6.80 15.34 21.91
N GLN A 336 -6.38 14.21 21.32
CA GLN A 336 -7.26 13.10 20.92
C GLN A 336 -7.08 11.82 21.76
N ALA A 337 -6.04 11.76 22.59
CA ALA A 337 -5.77 10.57 23.39
C ALA A 337 -6.95 10.15 24.30
N SER A 338 -7.75 11.11 24.79
CA SER A 338 -8.93 10.81 25.62
C SER A 338 -10.22 10.54 24.83
N SER A 339 -10.23 10.75 23.51
CA SER A 339 -11.41 10.60 22.64
C SER A 339 -11.39 9.31 21.81
N LEU A 340 -10.29 8.57 21.80
CA LEU A 340 -10.20 7.28 21.11
C LEU A 340 -11.13 6.25 21.74
N ALA A 341 -11.97 5.66 20.89
CA ALA A 341 -12.76 4.52 21.29
C ALA A 341 -11.87 3.28 21.39
N SER A 342 -12.24 2.31 22.24
CA SER A 342 -11.45 1.08 22.43
C SER A 342 -11.23 0.30 21.13
N ASN A 343 -12.11 0.45 20.13
CA ASN A 343 -11.98 -0.21 18.84
C ASN A 343 -11.10 0.52 17.82
N ASP A 344 -10.66 1.73 18.15
CA ASP A 344 -9.70 2.48 17.35
C ASP A 344 -8.26 2.16 17.76
N GLU A 345 -8.07 1.62 18.98
CA GLU A 345 -6.78 1.20 19.51
C GLU A 345 -6.30 -0.09 18.81
N GLY A 346 -5.04 -0.08 18.39
CA GLY A 346 -4.36 -1.24 17.82
C GLY A 346 -4.21 -2.36 18.85
N ASN A 347 -4.82 -3.52 18.59
CA ASN A 347 -4.77 -4.68 19.47
C ASN A 347 -4.82 -6.02 18.71
N LEU A 348 -4.23 -7.05 19.31
CA LEU A 348 -4.26 -8.44 18.85
C LEU A 348 -4.77 -9.33 19.99
N THR A 349 -5.86 -10.05 19.76
CA THR A 349 -6.45 -10.95 20.77
C THR A 349 -6.73 -12.32 20.20
N GLY A 350 -6.56 -13.37 20.98
CA GLY A 350 -6.83 -14.73 20.52
C GLY A 350 -5.77 -15.71 21.00
N THR A 351 -5.44 -16.69 20.18
CA THR A 351 -4.43 -17.72 20.48
C THR A 351 -3.14 -17.42 19.72
N LEU A 352 -2.02 -17.34 20.44
CA LEU A 352 -0.68 -17.23 19.85
C LEU A 352 0.11 -18.49 20.22
N VAL A 353 0.40 -19.32 19.22
CA VAL A 353 1.17 -20.56 19.37
C VAL A 353 0.67 -21.40 20.57
N GLY A 354 -0.65 -21.67 20.58
CA GLY A 354 -1.31 -22.58 21.51
C GLY A 354 -1.87 -22.00 22.81
N ASP A 355 -1.55 -20.75 23.19
CA ASP A 355 -2.14 -20.11 24.39
C ASP A 355 -2.75 -18.75 24.08
N ALA A 356 -3.70 -18.33 24.91
CA ALA A 356 -4.39 -17.06 24.75
C ALA A 356 -3.48 -15.87 25.06
N VAL A 357 -3.60 -14.79 24.28
CA VAL A 357 -2.87 -13.51 24.41
C VAL A 357 -3.77 -12.29 24.16
N ASP A 358 -3.32 -11.13 24.61
CA ASP A 358 -3.90 -9.79 24.38
C ASP A 358 -2.75 -8.79 24.28
N LEU A 359 -2.38 -8.41 23.05
CA LEU A 359 -1.13 -7.72 22.73
C LEU A 359 -1.39 -6.42 21.97
N PRO A 360 -0.70 -5.32 22.31
CA PRO A 360 -0.78 -4.10 21.51
C PRO A 360 -0.41 -4.38 20.05
N LEU A 361 -0.94 -3.55 19.14
CA LEU A 361 -0.58 -3.56 17.74
C LEU A 361 -0.21 -2.15 17.29
N SER A 362 0.98 -2.02 16.70
CA SER A 362 1.32 -0.86 15.89
C SER A 362 1.33 -1.25 14.42
N GLY A 363 0.86 -0.34 13.58
CA GLY A 363 0.90 -0.46 12.13
C GLY A 363 1.51 0.79 11.53
N GLU A 364 2.39 0.66 10.54
CA GLU A 364 3.03 1.79 9.87
C GLU A 364 3.03 1.59 8.36
N LEU A 365 2.71 2.63 7.60
CA LEU A 365 2.90 2.63 6.15
C LEU A 365 4.39 2.80 5.81
N GLU A 366 5.01 1.75 5.27
CA GLU A 366 6.42 1.74 4.89
C GLU A 366 6.65 2.43 3.54
N ALA A 367 5.73 2.21 2.60
CA ALA A 367 5.74 2.87 1.30
C ALA A 367 4.30 3.16 0.86
N ALA A 368 3.99 4.45 0.75
CA ALA A 368 2.74 4.87 0.14
C ALA A 368 2.82 4.63 -1.37
N PRO A 369 1.76 4.10 -2.02
CA PRO A 369 1.59 4.30 -3.44
C PRO A 369 1.55 5.81 -3.68
N GLN A 370 2.09 6.20 -4.84
CA GLN A 370 1.98 7.58 -5.28
C GLN A 370 0.52 7.85 -5.71
N ALA A 371 0.19 9.09 -6.07
CA ALA A 371 -1.15 9.60 -6.36
C ALA A 371 -2.09 8.65 -7.14
N GLU A 372 -3.41 8.95 -7.11
CA GLU A 372 -4.43 8.23 -7.89
C GLU A 372 -3.90 7.96 -9.32
N PRO A 373 -3.79 6.69 -9.73
CA PRO A 373 -3.19 6.34 -11.01
C PRO A 373 -4.00 6.93 -12.17
N ASP A 374 -3.28 7.33 -13.22
CA ASP A 374 -3.86 7.83 -14.48
C ASP A 374 -4.83 6.80 -15.05
N GLU A 375 -6.08 7.25 -15.26
CA GLU A 375 -7.16 6.37 -15.64
C GLU A 375 -6.89 5.69 -17.00
N THR A 376 -6.27 6.42 -17.92
CA THR A 376 -5.97 5.94 -19.29
C THR A 376 -4.90 4.84 -19.29
N VAL A 377 -3.92 4.92 -18.38
CA VAL A 377 -2.85 3.93 -18.28
C VAL A 377 -3.37 2.62 -17.68
N ILE A 378 -4.31 2.67 -16.72
CA ILE A 378 -4.98 1.47 -16.21
C ILE A 378 -5.81 0.81 -17.31
N ASP A 379 -6.55 1.61 -18.09
CA ASP A 379 -7.35 1.09 -19.20
C ASP A 379 -6.47 0.41 -20.26
N ASP A 380 -5.36 1.04 -20.64
CA ASP A 380 -4.39 0.47 -21.60
C ASP A 380 -3.76 -0.83 -21.07
N LEU A 381 -3.41 -0.87 -19.79
CA LEU A 381 -2.90 -2.07 -19.13
C LEU A 381 -3.93 -3.22 -19.13
N ALA A 382 -5.19 -2.92 -18.80
CA ALA A 382 -6.26 -3.91 -18.84
C ALA A 382 -6.57 -4.40 -20.28
N LEU A 383 -6.43 -3.53 -21.28
CA LEU A 383 -6.59 -3.88 -22.69
C LEU A 383 -5.44 -4.74 -23.24
N ALA A 384 -4.22 -4.56 -22.72
CA ALA A 384 -3.06 -5.38 -23.07
C ALA A 384 -3.13 -6.78 -22.45
N GLY A 385 -3.81 -6.92 -21.31
CA GLY A 385 -4.06 -8.18 -20.63
C GLY A 385 -5.00 -9.15 -21.39
N PRO A 386 -5.18 -10.39 -20.88
CA PRO A 386 -4.59 -10.91 -19.65
C PRO A 386 -3.10 -11.23 -19.80
N PHE A 387 -2.39 -11.26 -18.68
CA PHE A 387 -0.94 -11.47 -18.63
C PHE A 387 -0.60 -12.86 -18.10
N THR A 388 0.32 -13.54 -18.79
CA THR A 388 0.93 -14.77 -18.28
C THR A 388 2.16 -14.42 -17.46
N VAL A 389 2.29 -15.05 -16.30
CA VAL A 389 3.43 -14.91 -15.40
C VAL A 389 4.06 -16.27 -15.13
N ARG A 390 5.40 -16.31 -15.25
CA ARG A 390 6.24 -17.45 -14.94
C ARG A 390 7.40 -16.98 -14.08
N LEU A 391 7.57 -17.60 -12.91
CA LEU A 391 8.70 -17.31 -12.03
C LEU A 391 9.90 -18.15 -12.47
N MET A 392 11.03 -17.52 -12.69
CA MET A 392 12.27 -18.18 -13.11
C MET A 392 13.20 -18.31 -11.91
N ARG A 393 13.79 -19.49 -11.69
CA ARG A 393 14.81 -19.75 -10.68
C ARG A 393 16.15 -20.10 -11.33
N ALA A 394 17.23 -19.90 -10.60
CA ALA A 394 18.55 -20.40 -11.00
C ALA A 394 18.52 -21.93 -11.20
N CYS A 395 19.16 -22.39 -12.28
CA CYS A 395 19.42 -23.80 -12.47
C CYS A 395 20.52 -24.29 -11.54
N LEU A 396 20.32 -25.48 -10.98
CA LEU A 396 21.23 -26.15 -10.08
C LEU A 396 21.88 -27.34 -10.78
N SER A 397 22.99 -27.83 -10.23
CA SER A 397 23.77 -28.91 -10.86
C SER A 397 23.04 -30.24 -11.00
N GLN A 398 22.00 -30.45 -10.20
CA GLN A 398 21.15 -31.63 -10.16
C GLN A 398 19.94 -31.54 -11.11
N ASP A 399 19.68 -30.36 -11.68
CA ASP A 399 18.58 -30.17 -12.62
C ASP A 399 18.93 -30.80 -13.99
N ASP A 400 17.90 -31.14 -14.77
CA ASP A 400 18.10 -31.63 -16.14
C ASP A 400 18.58 -30.45 -17.02
N PRO A 401 19.77 -30.54 -17.65
CA PRO A 401 20.25 -29.48 -18.53
C PRO A 401 19.33 -29.18 -19.72
N ALA A 402 18.43 -30.11 -20.09
CA ALA A 402 17.44 -29.91 -21.13
C ALA A 402 16.32 -28.93 -20.73
N ASP A 403 16.10 -28.74 -19.43
CA ASP A 403 15.08 -27.84 -18.88
C ASP A 403 15.64 -26.45 -18.51
N CYS A 404 16.96 -26.27 -18.66
CA CYS A 404 17.68 -25.03 -18.37
C CYS A 404 17.93 -24.19 -19.63
N THR A 405 17.76 -22.88 -19.49
CA THR A 405 18.02 -21.88 -20.53
C THR A 405 18.97 -20.81 -20.03
N GLU A 406 19.80 -20.23 -20.91
CA GLU A 406 20.68 -19.12 -20.55
C GLU A 406 19.88 -17.95 -19.97
N ILE A 407 20.38 -17.33 -18.91
CA ILE A 407 19.81 -16.11 -18.34
C ILE A 407 20.05 -14.95 -19.33
N ALA A 408 18.97 -14.30 -19.76
CA ALA A 408 19.05 -13.08 -20.56
C ALA A 408 19.77 -11.97 -19.78
N ASN A 409 20.57 -11.10 -20.42
CA ASN A 409 21.25 -9.99 -19.75
C ASN A 409 21.98 -10.38 -18.44
N LEU A 410 22.77 -11.46 -18.49
CA LEU A 410 23.41 -12.07 -17.33
C LEU A 410 24.19 -11.08 -16.45
N ASP A 411 24.80 -10.06 -17.05
CA ASP A 411 25.61 -9.05 -16.37
C ASP A 411 24.82 -8.17 -15.40
N ILE A 412 23.52 -8.00 -15.62
CA ILE A 412 22.61 -7.27 -14.71
C ILE A 412 21.73 -8.22 -13.90
N GLU A 413 21.31 -9.35 -14.47
CA GLU A 413 20.42 -10.32 -13.80
C GLU A 413 21.13 -11.12 -12.70
N ALA A 414 22.43 -11.39 -12.86
CA ALA A 414 23.27 -12.09 -11.89
C ALA A 414 24.50 -11.23 -11.49
N ALA A 415 24.28 -9.93 -11.30
CA ALA A 415 25.33 -8.97 -10.98
C ALA A 415 26.12 -9.34 -9.71
N GLU A 416 27.46 -9.20 -9.76
CA GLU A 416 28.36 -9.56 -8.66
C GLU A 416 28.13 -8.76 -7.37
N ASP A 417 27.53 -7.57 -7.47
CA ASP A 417 27.21 -6.69 -6.34
C ASP A 417 25.90 -7.07 -5.62
N GLY A 418 25.18 -8.08 -6.13
CA GLY A 418 23.92 -8.56 -5.56
C GLY A 418 22.71 -7.70 -5.92
N SER A 419 22.84 -6.75 -6.86
CA SER A 419 21.71 -5.93 -7.33
C SER A 419 20.75 -6.68 -8.26
N GLY A 420 21.22 -7.77 -8.87
CA GLY A 420 20.44 -8.58 -9.81
C GLY A 420 19.30 -9.38 -9.16
N ASN A 421 18.65 -10.20 -9.97
CA ASN A 421 17.57 -11.09 -9.53
C ASN A 421 18.11 -12.41 -8.99
N TYR A 422 19.25 -12.86 -9.52
CA TYR A 422 19.94 -14.07 -9.11
C TYR A 422 21.18 -13.75 -8.28
N ARG A 423 21.56 -14.66 -7.38
CA ARG A 423 22.90 -14.63 -6.80
C ARG A 423 23.90 -14.96 -7.89
N ALA A 424 24.99 -14.19 -7.99
CA ALA A 424 26.07 -14.46 -8.94
C ALA A 424 26.66 -15.87 -8.78
N GLU A 425 26.70 -16.37 -7.53
CA GLU A 425 27.14 -17.72 -7.20
C GLU A 425 26.23 -18.39 -6.16
N ILE A 426 26.03 -19.70 -6.30
CA ILE A 426 25.42 -20.58 -5.30
C ILE A 426 26.42 -21.70 -5.01
N ASN A 427 26.86 -21.83 -3.75
CA ASN A 427 27.90 -22.79 -3.33
C ASN A 427 29.16 -22.77 -4.22
N ALA A 428 29.68 -21.57 -4.52
CA ALA A 428 30.84 -21.35 -5.37
C ALA A 428 30.71 -21.85 -6.82
N LYS A 429 29.47 -22.09 -7.29
CA LYS A 429 29.14 -22.31 -8.70
C LYS A 429 28.51 -21.05 -9.25
N SER A 430 29.03 -20.56 -10.38
CA SER A 430 28.45 -19.41 -11.08
C SER A 430 27.06 -19.74 -11.62
N VAL A 431 26.13 -18.83 -11.44
CA VAL A 431 24.76 -18.94 -11.97
C VAL A 431 24.75 -18.36 -13.38
N THR A 432 24.49 -19.19 -14.39
CA THR A 432 24.44 -18.80 -15.81
C THR A 432 23.12 -19.13 -16.49
N ASP A 433 22.38 -20.08 -15.93
CA ASP A 433 21.18 -20.65 -16.52
C ASP A 433 20.01 -20.59 -15.52
N GLU A 434 18.80 -20.53 -16.06
CA GLU A 434 17.54 -20.47 -15.34
C GLU A 434 16.55 -21.51 -15.86
N GLN A 435 15.53 -21.79 -15.06
CA GLN A 435 14.38 -22.61 -15.46
C GLN A 435 13.09 -22.12 -14.77
N PRO A 436 11.92 -22.51 -15.27
CA PRO A 436 10.66 -22.25 -14.60
C PRO A 436 10.63 -22.85 -13.19
N ARG A 437 10.17 -22.07 -12.22
CA ARG A 437 10.02 -22.46 -10.82
C ARG A 437 8.58 -22.87 -10.57
N ALA A 438 8.35 -24.18 -10.38
CA ALA A 438 7.09 -24.65 -9.82
C ALA A 438 6.98 -24.23 -8.34
N ASP A 439 5.78 -23.84 -7.92
CA ASP A 439 5.47 -23.61 -6.50
C ASP A 439 5.40 -24.92 -5.71
N TYR A 440 5.13 -24.81 -4.41
CA TYR A 440 4.99 -25.96 -3.51
C TYR A 440 3.92 -26.97 -3.96
N TYR A 441 2.87 -26.51 -4.64
CA TYR A 441 1.76 -27.35 -5.13
C TYR A 441 1.94 -27.82 -6.59
N GLY A 442 3.04 -27.43 -7.24
CA GLY A 442 3.41 -27.86 -8.59
C GLY A 442 2.95 -26.94 -9.73
N SER A 443 2.49 -25.71 -9.42
CA SER A 443 2.11 -24.72 -10.44
C SER A 443 3.30 -23.86 -10.84
N ALA A 444 3.64 -23.82 -12.13
CA ALA A 444 4.79 -23.06 -12.67
C ALA A 444 4.39 -21.80 -13.44
N VAL A 445 3.11 -21.66 -13.79
CA VAL A 445 2.59 -20.57 -14.60
C VAL A 445 1.23 -20.16 -14.06
N PHE A 446 1.00 -18.86 -13.99
CA PHE A 446 -0.28 -18.30 -13.57
C PHE A 446 -0.63 -17.08 -14.42
N CYS A 447 -1.87 -16.63 -14.31
CA CYS A 447 -2.39 -15.56 -15.14
C CYS A 447 -2.95 -14.43 -14.29
N LEU A 448 -2.69 -13.20 -14.72
CA LEU A 448 -3.12 -11.96 -14.09
C LEU A 448 -4.00 -11.15 -15.02
N ASP A 449 -4.91 -10.36 -14.43
CA ASP A 449 -5.73 -9.37 -15.14
C ASP A 449 -5.92 -8.13 -14.26
N VAL A 450 -6.24 -6.99 -14.87
CA VAL A 450 -6.41 -5.70 -14.18
C VAL A 450 -7.83 -5.21 -14.34
N ILE A 451 -8.45 -4.80 -13.23
CA ILE A 451 -9.81 -4.27 -13.27
C ILE A 451 -9.77 -2.80 -13.72
N SER A 452 -10.35 -2.52 -14.89
CA SER A 452 -10.44 -1.17 -15.47
C SER A 452 -11.84 -0.54 -15.38
N ASP A 453 -12.81 -1.19 -14.73
CA ASP A 453 -14.10 -0.55 -14.50
C ASP A 453 -13.95 0.57 -13.46
N ILE A 454 -13.88 1.81 -13.93
CA ILE A 454 -13.77 3.04 -13.13
C ILE A 454 -14.87 3.20 -12.08
N SER A 455 -16.02 2.56 -12.26
CA SER A 455 -17.13 2.59 -11.31
C SER A 455 -17.02 1.53 -10.21
N SER A 456 -16.04 0.62 -10.34
CA SER A 456 -15.78 -0.43 -9.37
C SER A 456 -14.87 0.06 -8.24
N PRO A 457 -15.12 -0.33 -6.98
CA PRO A 457 -14.17 -0.12 -5.89
C PRO A 457 -12.86 -0.91 -6.08
N ASP A 458 -12.85 -1.87 -7.01
CA ASP A 458 -11.68 -2.66 -7.37
C ASP A 458 -10.88 -2.04 -8.55
N TYR A 459 -11.17 -0.80 -8.95
CA TYR A 459 -10.45 -0.14 -10.03
C TYR A 459 -8.93 -0.14 -9.81
N GLY A 460 -8.17 -0.63 -10.79
CA GLY A 460 -6.72 -0.81 -10.74
C GLY A 460 -6.23 -1.94 -9.82
N VAL A 461 -7.14 -2.75 -9.26
CA VAL A 461 -6.78 -4.00 -8.57
C VAL A 461 -6.33 -5.05 -9.59
N VAL A 462 -5.24 -5.74 -9.28
CA VAL A 462 -4.73 -6.88 -10.03
C VAL A 462 -5.30 -8.17 -9.46
N MET A 463 -5.91 -8.96 -10.34
CA MET A 463 -6.55 -10.23 -10.05
C MET A 463 -5.68 -11.38 -10.57
N ALA A 464 -5.48 -12.41 -9.76
CA ALA A 464 -4.91 -13.68 -10.17
C ALA A 464 -6.00 -14.72 -10.44
N GLY A 465 -5.77 -15.54 -11.47
CA GLY A 465 -6.59 -16.72 -11.71
C GLY A 465 -6.31 -17.83 -10.68
N PRO A 466 -7.03 -18.96 -10.76
CA PRO A 466 -6.81 -20.08 -9.87
C PRO A 466 -5.47 -20.79 -10.18
N ALA A 467 -5.02 -21.64 -9.26
CA ALA A 467 -3.73 -22.32 -9.35
C ALA A 467 -3.53 -23.23 -10.59
N ASP A 468 -4.60 -23.53 -11.33
CA ASP A 468 -4.57 -24.31 -12.57
C ASP A 468 -4.01 -23.53 -13.79
N GLY A 469 -3.68 -22.25 -13.60
CA GLY A 469 -3.10 -21.39 -14.63
C GLY A 469 -4.12 -20.75 -15.57
N THR A 470 -5.42 -20.95 -15.34
CA THR A 470 -6.46 -20.24 -16.10
C THR A 470 -6.49 -18.76 -15.73
N CYS A 471 -6.89 -17.91 -16.69
CA CYS A 471 -6.98 -16.47 -16.46
C CYS A 471 -8.24 -16.10 -15.65
N PRO A 472 -8.19 -14.98 -14.89
CA PRO A 472 -9.37 -14.39 -14.29
C PRO A 472 -10.49 -14.22 -15.32
N THR A 473 -11.72 -14.61 -14.96
CA THR A 473 -12.91 -14.44 -15.82
C THR A 473 -14.14 -13.96 -15.07
N SER A 474 -14.15 -14.11 -13.74
CA SER A 474 -15.22 -13.65 -12.85
C SER A 474 -14.72 -13.60 -11.40
N ALA A 475 -15.40 -12.83 -10.54
CA ALA A 475 -15.08 -12.73 -9.12
C ALA A 475 -15.09 -14.08 -8.36
N ALA A 476 -15.78 -15.11 -8.87
CA ALA A 476 -15.89 -16.40 -8.19
C ALA A 476 -14.63 -17.28 -8.25
N ASN A 477 -13.77 -17.06 -9.26
CA ASN A 477 -12.55 -17.84 -9.50
C ASN A 477 -11.31 -16.94 -9.63
N SER A 478 -11.37 -15.73 -9.11
CA SER A 478 -10.28 -14.76 -9.22
C SER A 478 -9.96 -14.17 -7.85
N TRP A 479 -8.69 -13.93 -7.58
CA TRP A 479 -8.22 -13.46 -6.29
C TRP A 479 -7.52 -12.12 -6.44
N ALA A 480 -7.96 -11.12 -5.71
CA ALA A 480 -7.23 -9.85 -5.62
C ALA A 480 -5.88 -10.13 -4.93
N VAL A 481 -4.80 -9.79 -5.62
CA VAL A 481 -3.41 -10.08 -5.21
C VAL A 481 -2.48 -8.88 -5.31
N GLY A 482 -2.94 -7.75 -5.83
CA GLY A 482 -2.12 -6.56 -5.97
C GLY A 482 -2.87 -5.40 -6.57
N PHE A 483 -2.17 -4.33 -6.91
CA PHE A 483 -2.77 -3.16 -7.54
C PHE A 483 -1.73 -2.33 -8.31
N VAL A 484 -2.22 -1.45 -9.18
CA VAL A 484 -1.41 -0.46 -9.89
C VAL A 484 -1.05 0.67 -8.92
N THR A 485 0.24 0.85 -8.64
CA THR A 485 0.73 1.74 -7.57
C THR A 485 1.11 3.14 -8.04
N ARG A 486 1.48 3.28 -9.32
CA ARG A 486 1.85 4.56 -9.95
C ARG A 486 1.81 4.42 -11.46
N THR A 487 1.31 5.44 -12.14
CA THR A 487 1.43 5.61 -13.59
C THR A 487 2.42 6.74 -13.87
N LEU A 488 3.14 6.63 -14.98
CA LEU A 488 4.18 7.60 -15.37
C LEU A 488 3.76 8.23 -16.69
N THR A 489 3.58 9.55 -16.69
CA THR A 489 3.07 10.28 -17.87
C THR A 489 4.16 10.57 -18.89
N ASP A 490 5.43 10.48 -18.51
CA ASP A 490 6.60 10.67 -19.38
C ASP A 490 6.99 9.40 -20.16
N SER A 491 6.36 8.27 -19.86
CA SER A 491 6.74 6.93 -20.33
C SER A 491 5.53 6.00 -20.19
N ASN A 492 5.02 5.43 -21.27
CA ASN A 492 3.78 4.66 -21.24
C ASN A 492 3.97 3.36 -20.42
N SER A 493 3.76 3.45 -19.11
CA SER A 493 4.18 2.42 -18.16
C SER A 493 3.45 2.54 -16.83
N ALA A 494 3.32 1.40 -16.15
CA ALA A 494 2.60 1.29 -14.89
C ALA A 494 3.39 0.47 -13.87
N ASN A 495 3.56 0.99 -12.67
CA ASN A 495 4.11 0.22 -11.55
C ASN A 495 3.01 -0.65 -10.94
N ILE A 496 3.33 -1.91 -10.67
CA ILE A 496 2.45 -2.88 -10.02
C ILE A 496 3.16 -3.43 -8.79
N SER A 497 2.41 -3.57 -7.69
CA SER A 497 2.83 -4.30 -6.50
C SER A 497 1.89 -5.48 -6.27
N LEU A 498 2.45 -6.68 -6.13
CA LEU A 498 1.74 -7.94 -5.97
C LEU A 498 2.23 -8.66 -4.73
N LEU A 499 1.29 -9.18 -3.93
CA LEU A 499 1.52 -10.16 -2.89
C LEU A 499 0.51 -11.30 -3.05
N LEU A 500 1.00 -12.46 -3.48
CA LEU A 500 0.19 -13.67 -3.71
C LEU A 500 -0.14 -14.35 -2.36
N ALA A 501 -0.91 -13.71 -1.50
CA ALA A 501 -1.37 -14.28 -0.22
C ALA A 501 -2.83 -13.90 0.07
N PRO A 502 -3.78 -14.30 -0.80
CA PRO A 502 -5.15 -13.79 -0.74
C PRO A 502 -6.02 -14.41 0.36
N ASP A 503 -5.66 -15.60 0.86
CA ASP A 503 -6.33 -16.29 1.96
C ASP A 503 -5.37 -17.23 2.70
N ALA A 504 -5.11 -16.97 3.97
CA ALA A 504 -4.32 -17.85 4.82
C ALA A 504 -4.88 -19.29 4.92
N ALA A 505 -6.20 -19.48 4.84
CA ALA A 505 -6.81 -20.80 5.00
C ALA A 505 -6.68 -21.70 3.76
N GLN A 506 -6.27 -21.13 2.61
CA GLN A 506 -6.29 -21.78 1.31
C GLN A 506 -5.02 -21.46 0.50
N PRO A 507 -3.82 -21.85 0.97
CA PRO A 507 -2.58 -21.58 0.24
C PRO A 507 -2.48 -22.28 -1.14
N ASP A 508 -3.36 -23.24 -1.43
CA ASP A 508 -3.39 -24.02 -2.67
C ASP A 508 -4.32 -23.45 -3.75
N VAL A 509 -5.14 -22.43 -3.46
CA VAL A 509 -6.12 -21.90 -4.43
C VAL A 509 -5.54 -20.89 -5.41
N THR A 510 -4.44 -20.24 -5.03
CA THR A 510 -3.65 -19.38 -5.91
C THR A 510 -2.27 -19.95 -6.11
N ALA A 511 -1.81 -19.97 -7.36
CA ALA A 511 -0.45 -20.36 -7.67
C ALA A 511 0.56 -19.40 -7.02
N ASN A 512 1.71 -19.94 -6.62
CA ASN A 512 2.84 -19.20 -6.05
C ASN A 512 2.45 -18.44 -4.77
N PHE A 513 1.60 -19.04 -3.92
CA PHE A 513 1.26 -18.47 -2.63
C PHE A 513 2.53 -18.11 -1.85
N GLY A 514 2.56 -16.91 -1.27
CA GLY A 514 3.70 -16.43 -0.52
C GLY A 514 4.64 -15.48 -1.28
N VAL A 515 4.46 -15.35 -2.59
CA VAL A 515 5.37 -14.59 -3.44
C VAL A 515 4.99 -13.12 -3.51
N THR A 516 6.01 -12.25 -3.42
CA THR A 516 5.88 -10.83 -3.73
C THR A 516 6.58 -10.48 -5.03
N ILE A 517 5.97 -9.60 -5.82
CA ILE A 517 6.53 -9.05 -7.04
C ILE A 517 6.26 -7.55 -7.06
N GLU A 518 7.31 -6.77 -7.31
CA GLU A 518 7.21 -5.33 -7.59
C GLU A 518 7.90 -5.06 -8.92
N GLY A 519 7.19 -4.41 -9.83
CA GLY A 519 7.70 -4.16 -11.16
C GLY A 519 7.01 -3.01 -11.86
N ARG A 520 7.58 -2.60 -12.98
CA ARG A 520 7.06 -1.59 -13.90
C ARG A 520 6.82 -2.26 -15.24
N VAL A 521 5.55 -2.25 -15.66
CA VAL A 521 5.11 -2.80 -16.93
C VAL A 521 5.38 -1.77 -18.03
N ASP A 522 6.06 -2.20 -19.09
CA ASP A 522 6.32 -1.41 -20.28
C ASP A 522 5.16 -1.55 -21.28
N LEU A 523 4.34 -0.52 -21.46
CA LEU A 523 3.22 -0.54 -22.40
C LEU A 523 3.63 -0.08 -23.82
N ASP A 524 4.87 0.36 -24.01
CA ASP A 524 5.39 0.71 -25.34
C ASP A 524 5.84 -0.53 -26.13
N ASP A 525 6.16 -1.63 -25.45
CA ASP A 525 6.46 -2.92 -26.07
C ASP A 525 5.18 -3.74 -26.36
N ALA A 526 5.13 -4.36 -27.54
CA ALA A 526 3.96 -5.14 -28.00
C ALA A 526 3.67 -6.39 -27.16
N CYS A 527 4.65 -6.91 -26.43
CA CYS A 527 4.51 -8.04 -25.52
C CYS A 527 4.37 -7.63 -24.05
N THR A 528 4.47 -6.33 -23.77
CA THR A 528 4.20 -5.73 -22.45
C THR A 528 4.96 -6.38 -21.31
N PRO A 529 6.31 -6.44 -21.36
CA PRO A 529 7.13 -7.05 -20.32
C PRO A 529 7.12 -6.22 -19.03
N MET A 530 7.51 -6.87 -17.93
CA MET A 530 7.64 -6.21 -16.63
C MET A 530 9.10 -6.21 -16.17
N TYR A 531 9.59 -5.01 -15.85
CA TYR A 531 10.95 -4.77 -15.40
C TYR A 531 10.99 -4.29 -13.95
N ARG A 532 12.17 -4.29 -13.35
CA ARG A 532 12.36 -3.82 -11.97
C ARG A 532 12.11 -2.32 -11.88
N THR A 533 11.54 -1.89 -10.76
CA THR A 533 11.25 -0.48 -10.50
C THR A 533 12.53 0.37 -10.46
N GLY A 534 12.40 1.65 -10.85
CA GLY A 534 13.50 2.61 -11.00
C GLY A 534 13.94 2.78 -12.46
N ASP A 535 14.20 4.01 -12.88
CA ASP A 535 14.41 4.35 -14.30
C ASP A 535 15.60 3.63 -14.92
N ASP A 536 16.77 3.63 -14.24
CA ASP A 536 17.97 2.94 -14.73
C ASP A 536 17.75 1.43 -14.92
N ASN A 537 16.96 0.79 -14.03
CA ASN A 537 16.67 -0.64 -14.11
C ASN A 537 15.67 -0.97 -15.22
N PHE A 538 14.64 -0.12 -15.36
CA PHE A 538 13.62 -0.23 -16.39
C PHE A 538 14.25 -0.06 -17.79
N ASP A 539 15.04 0.99 -17.98
CA ASP A 539 15.74 1.26 -19.24
C ASP A 539 16.77 0.18 -19.59
N ALA A 540 17.39 -0.44 -18.59
CA ALA A 540 18.31 -1.57 -18.78
C ALA A 540 17.61 -2.90 -19.10
N GLY A 541 16.27 -2.96 -18.97
CA GLY A 541 15.50 -4.18 -19.18
C GLY A 541 15.80 -5.28 -18.13
N LEU A 542 16.18 -4.90 -16.90
CA LEU A 542 16.31 -5.84 -15.79
C LEU A 542 14.91 -6.34 -15.41
N ARG A 543 14.63 -7.64 -15.53
CA ARG A 543 13.30 -8.18 -15.22
C ARG A 543 12.93 -7.91 -13.77
N ALA A 544 11.63 -7.82 -13.50
CA ALA A 544 11.15 -7.71 -12.12
C ALA A 544 11.62 -8.88 -11.26
N LEU A 545 11.86 -8.62 -9.98
CA LEU A 545 12.26 -9.60 -8.98
C LEU A 545 11.02 -10.23 -8.36
N TRP A 546 11.04 -11.56 -8.16
CA TRP A 546 10.14 -12.21 -7.22
C TRP A 546 10.90 -12.67 -5.98
N VAL A 547 10.23 -12.64 -4.82
CA VAL A 547 10.72 -13.16 -3.54
C VAL A 547 9.63 -14.04 -2.92
N ASP A 548 9.97 -15.23 -2.44
CA ASP A 548 9.03 -16.19 -1.86
C ASP A 548 9.25 -16.34 -0.35
N GLY A 549 8.22 -16.02 0.45
CA GLY A 549 8.24 -16.17 1.90
C GLY A 549 7.56 -17.42 2.44
N TYR A 550 6.96 -18.24 1.58
CA TYR A 550 6.20 -19.43 1.96
C TYR A 550 6.93 -20.72 1.57
N TYR A 551 7.21 -20.93 0.28
CA TYR A 551 7.72 -22.21 -0.21
C TYR A 551 9.09 -22.57 0.39
N PRO A 552 10.12 -21.70 0.39
CA PRO A 552 11.40 -22.03 1.01
C PRO A 552 11.25 -22.37 2.50
N TYR A 553 10.39 -21.64 3.20
CA TYR A 553 10.19 -21.80 4.64
C TYR A 553 9.54 -23.15 4.98
N ILE A 554 8.42 -23.48 4.32
CA ILE A 554 7.72 -24.75 4.54
C ILE A 554 8.63 -25.91 4.14
N GLN A 555 9.30 -25.82 3.00
CA GLN A 555 10.18 -26.88 2.52
C GLN A 555 11.37 -27.13 3.45
N GLN A 556 11.99 -26.07 3.98
CA GLN A 556 13.06 -26.16 4.96
C GLN A 556 12.58 -26.89 6.22
N LYS A 557 11.42 -26.52 6.75
CA LYS A 557 10.86 -27.13 7.97
C LYS A 557 10.61 -28.62 7.77
N GLU A 558 9.97 -29.00 6.66
CA GLU A 558 9.72 -30.40 6.31
C GLU A 558 11.02 -31.22 6.20
N TRP A 559 12.06 -30.67 5.58
CA TRP A 559 13.33 -31.37 5.46
C TRP A 559 14.05 -31.52 6.78
N ILE A 560 14.02 -30.50 7.65
CA ILE A 560 14.60 -30.57 9.00
C ILE A 560 13.85 -31.59 9.86
N ASP A 561 12.51 -31.61 9.79
CA ASP A 561 11.67 -32.56 10.55
C ASP A 561 11.84 -34.01 10.07
N ALA A 562 12.23 -34.20 8.80
CA ALA A 562 12.52 -35.51 8.22
C ALA A 562 13.93 -36.04 8.55
N LEU A 563 14.83 -35.20 9.09
CA LEU A 563 16.15 -35.64 9.53
C LEU A 563 16.04 -36.60 10.74
N PRO A 564 17.01 -37.50 10.93
CA PRO A 564 17.07 -38.33 12.13
C PRO A 564 17.02 -37.47 13.40
N ALA A 565 16.34 -37.94 14.44
CA ALA A 565 16.28 -37.24 15.71
C ALA A 565 17.70 -36.91 16.19
N PRO A 566 17.98 -35.64 16.52
CA PRO A 566 19.31 -35.23 16.95
C PRO A 566 19.66 -35.86 18.31
N GLY A 567 20.92 -35.75 18.72
CA GLY A 567 21.32 -36.13 20.07
C GLY A 567 20.50 -35.41 21.15
N PRO A 568 20.51 -35.88 22.41
CA PRO A 568 19.69 -35.31 23.50
C PRO A 568 19.91 -33.81 23.76
N ASP A 569 21.04 -33.26 23.30
CA ASP A 569 21.47 -31.87 23.49
C ASP A 569 21.67 -31.13 22.15
N GLU A 570 21.17 -31.68 21.04
CA GLU A 570 21.33 -31.12 19.69
C GLU A 570 19.97 -30.79 19.06
N THR A 571 19.94 -29.79 18.17
CA THR A 571 18.77 -29.44 17.35
C THR A 571 19.16 -29.46 15.89
N ASN A 572 18.41 -30.21 15.08
CA ASN A 572 18.58 -30.18 13.64
C ASN A 572 18.29 -28.77 13.12
N ASN A 573 19.11 -28.31 12.19
CA ASN A 573 19.03 -26.99 11.57
C ASN A 573 19.42 -27.06 10.09
N VAL A 574 19.40 -25.92 9.40
CA VAL A 574 19.67 -25.84 7.94
C VAL A 574 21.04 -26.41 7.58
N ASN A 575 22.05 -26.30 8.44
CA ASN A 575 23.39 -26.82 8.16
C ASN A 575 23.46 -28.35 8.16
N ASP A 576 22.45 -29.03 8.71
CA ASP A 576 22.36 -30.49 8.72
C ASP A 576 21.73 -31.05 7.44
N LEU A 577 21.19 -30.18 6.57
CA LEU A 577 20.67 -30.54 5.25
C LEU A 577 21.80 -30.84 4.26
N THR A 578 21.51 -31.61 3.21
CA THR A 578 22.49 -31.84 2.15
C THR A 578 22.81 -30.55 1.39
N GLU A 579 23.97 -30.50 0.75
CA GLU A 579 24.36 -29.36 -0.09
C GLU A 579 23.28 -29.07 -1.15
N ASP A 580 22.80 -30.10 -1.87
CA ASP A 580 21.73 -29.97 -2.87
C ASP A 580 20.43 -29.36 -2.30
N GLN A 581 20.07 -29.72 -1.06
CA GLN A 581 18.90 -29.15 -0.37
C GLN A 581 19.13 -27.68 -0.03
N GLN A 582 20.30 -27.33 0.48
CA GLN A 582 20.65 -25.94 0.78
C GLN A 582 20.68 -25.09 -0.50
N GLU A 583 21.23 -25.61 -1.61
CA GLU A 583 21.19 -24.96 -2.93
C GLU A 583 19.76 -24.72 -3.41
N MET A 584 18.88 -25.72 -3.24
CA MET A 584 17.47 -25.61 -3.61
C MET A 584 16.76 -24.52 -2.80
N LEU A 585 16.95 -24.45 -1.47
CA LEU A 585 16.33 -23.40 -0.65
C LEU A 585 16.72 -22.00 -1.14
N VAL A 586 17.97 -21.80 -1.57
CA VAL A 586 18.42 -20.53 -2.14
C VAL A 586 17.75 -20.29 -3.50
N ALA A 587 17.72 -21.27 -4.40
CA ALA A 587 17.16 -21.11 -5.74
C ALA A 587 15.65 -20.84 -5.74
N ILE A 588 14.89 -21.40 -4.80
CA ILE A 588 13.43 -21.20 -4.73
C ILE A 588 13.02 -19.97 -3.92
N SER A 589 13.98 -19.19 -3.38
CA SER A 589 13.71 -18.01 -2.56
C SER A 589 13.54 -16.71 -3.35
N GLN A 590 14.22 -16.60 -4.51
CA GLN A 590 14.14 -15.43 -5.38
C GLN A 590 14.58 -15.74 -6.81
N GLY A 591 14.21 -14.87 -7.74
CA GLY A 591 14.64 -14.93 -9.14
C GLY A 591 13.93 -13.92 -10.02
N ALA A 592 13.98 -14.13 -11.34
CA ALA A 592 13.38 -13.19 -12.29
C ALA A 592 11.93 -13.53 -12.63
N VAL A 593 11.12 -12.51 -12.89
CA VAL A 593 9.75 -12.66 -13.38
C VAL A 593 9.74 -12.59 -14.90
N GLN A 594 9.23 -13.65 -15.52
CA GLN A 594 8.85 -13.62 -16.93
C GLN A 594 7.36 -13.26 -17.02
N PHE A 595 7.07 -12.04 -17.48
CA PHE A 595 5.73 -11.45 -17.60
C PHE A 595 5.49 -11.05 -19.05
N PHE A 596 4.35 -11.44 -19.62
CA PHE A 596 4.01 -11.09 -21.00
C PHE A 596 2.50 -11.14 -21.27
N ALA A 597 2.04 -10.36 -22.25
CA ALA A 597 0.67 -10.36 -22.71
C ALA A 597 0.29 -11.65 -23.45
N GLY A 598 -0.89 -12.18 -23.15
CA GLY A 598 -1.48 -13.35 -23.81
C GLY A 598 -1.16 -14.70 -23.15
N ALA A 599 -1.45 -15.79 -23.86
CA ALA A 599 -1.37 -17.15 -23.33
C ALA A 599 0.03 -17.78 -23.49
N PRO A 600 0.38 -18.78 -22.63
CA PRO A 600 1.62 -19.54 -22.78
C PRO A 600 1.74 -20.19 -24.16
N GLY A 601 2.95 -20.17 -24.74
CA GLY A 601 3.22 -20.64 -26.10
C GLY A 601 2.75 -19.72 -27.23
N GLY A 602 2.24 -18.53 -26.90
CA GLY A 602 1.89 -17.48 -27.86
C GLY A 602 3.11 -16.78 -28.45
N GLY A 603 2.88 -15.83 -29.36
CA GLY A 603 3.96 -15.08 -30.02
C GLY A 603 4.77 -14.16 -29.09
N CYS A 604 4.26 -13.90 -27.89
CA CYS A 604 4.92 -13.13 -26.84
C CYS A 604 5.46 -14.01 -25.70
N ASP A 605 5.44 -15.34 -25.80
CA ASP A 605 6.09 -16.20 -24.79
C ASP A 605 7.58 -16.36 -25.15
N PRO A 606 8.52 -15.85 -24.34
CA PRO A 606 9.96 -16.05 -24.54
C PRO A 606 10.42 -17.50 -24.66
N LEU A 607 9.64 -18.48 -24.18
CA LEU A 607 9.95 -19.90 -24.31
C LEU A 607 9.26 -20.58 -25.49
N ALA A 608 8.48 -19.85 -26.30
CA ALA A 608 7.94 -20.37 -27.54
C ALA A 608 9.03 -20.45 -28.63
N PRO A 609 9.04 -21.52 -29.47
CA PRO A 609 10.08 -21.78 -30.46
C PRO A 609 10.05 -20.91 -31.71
#